data_AF-A0A661AAL9-F1
#
_entry.id   AF-A0A661AAL9-F1
#
_cell.length_a   1.000
_cell.length_b   1.000
_cell.length_c   1.000
_cell.angle_alpha   90.00
_cell.angle_beta   90.00
_cell.angle_gamma   90.00
#
_symmetry.space_group_name_H-M   'P 1'
#
loop_
_entity.id
_entity.type
_entity.pdbx_description
1 polymer ?
#
loop_
_entity_poly.entity_id
_entity_poly.type
_entity_poly.pdbx_seq_one_letter_code
_entity_poly.pdbx_strand_id
1 'polypeptide(L)'
;MILEVLEFLLVVSQVPNHNAVVVSGKVATQDYNEFWNDCFLMWELFYRNGWSNDHVHVIYGDGTGDYESGYWRYQAGQYELDSITDRPSFREELWDLLDDLAVGDPAEGISPMGPQDNFFFWVLAHGRKENAVRVVDASDPSNPVALQPAYFLTSNNAVFCAEVSYPYLFVGAGKEVGPVKESPLVYALTSVVAPNLFIFDISDPFTPLKVGSLNVSHCEDIAVNGNYAYLTLGFSGQGVMKVNISDPSQPQSEGVCYT
;
A
#
# COMPACT_ATOMS: atom_id res chain seq x y z
N MET A 1 6.52 15.09 -6.50
CA MET A 1 7.16 13.86 -6.02
C MET A 1 6.07 13.13 -5.28
N ILE A 2 5.31 12.34 -6.02
CA ILE A 2 4.23 11.51 -5.52
C ILE A 2 4.65 10.11 -5.91
N LEU A 3 4.92 9.29 -4.90
CA LEU A 3 5.35 7.91 -5.06
C LEU A 3 4.49 7.14 -4.09
N GLU A 4 3.29 6.73 -4.49
CA GLU A 4 2.44 5.89 -3.63
C GLU A 4 3.14 4.56 -3.45
N VAL A 5 3.64 4.30 -2.25
CA VAL A 5 4.10 2.95 -1.89
C VAL A 5 2.94 2.30 -1.17
N LEU A 6 2.21 1.45 -1.88
CA LEU A 6 1.30 0.47 -1.31
C LEU A 6 2.13 -0.70 -0.76
N GLU A 7 2.36 -0.72 0.55
CA GLU A 7 2.82 -1.93 1.23
C GLU A 7 1.59 -2.71 1.70
N PHE A 8 1.24 -3.79 0.99
CA PHE A 8 0.17 -4.72 1.36
C PHE A 8 0.73 -5.83 2.26
N LEU A 9 0.21 -5.97 3.48
CA LEU A 9 0.24 -7.24 4.22
C LEU A 9 -1.19 -7.63 4.56
N LEU A 10 -1.76 -8.55 3.77
CA LEU A 10 -3.08 -9.14 4.03
C LEU A 10 -2.88 -10.51 4.68
N VAL A 11 -3.17 -10.62 5.97
CA VAL A 11 -3.32 -11.91 6.66
C VAL A 11 -4.81 -12.10 6.95
N VAL A 12 -5.46 -13.05 6.26
CA VAL A 12 -6.87 -13.41 6.50
C VAL A 12 -6.94 -14.81 7.12
N SER A 13 -7.41 -14.88 8.36
CA SER A 13 -7.74 -16.12 9.07
C SER A 13 -9.09 -15.97 9.79
N GLN A 14 -9.87 -17.05 9.89
CA GLN A 14 -11.21 -17.05 10.50
C GLN A 14 -11.18 -17.22 12.03
N VAL A 15 -10.58 -16.29 12.76
CA VAL A 15 -10.44 -16.33 14.22
C VAL A 15 -10.86 -14.99 14.85
N PRO A 16 -11.29 -14.95 16.13
CA PRO A 16 -12.28 -14.00 16.64
C PRO A 16 -11.74 -12.60 17.00
N ASN A 17 -10.41 -12.40 17.03
CA ASN A 17 -9.80 -11.11 17.34
C ASN A 17 -9.02 -10.61 16.13
N HIS A 18 -9.27 -9.35 15.76
CA HIS A 18 -8.69 -8.71 14.60
C HIS A 18 -8.22 -7.32 14.99
N ASN A 19 -7.00 -6.93 14.61
CA ASN A 19 -6.48 -5.58 14.77
C ASN A 19 -5.95 -5.05 13.43
N ALA A 20 -6.27 -3.80 13.13
CA ALA A 20 -5.79 -3.09 11.96
C ALA A 20 -5.03 -1.84 12.40
N VAL A 21 -3.93 -1.55 11.72
CA VAL A 21 -3.22 -0.28 11.86
C VAL A 21 -3.18 0.38 10.49
N VAL A 22 -3.77 1.56 10.40
CA VAL A 22 -3.91 2.35 9.18
C VAL A 22 -3.11 3.63 9.36
N VAL A 23 -2.05 3.79 8.60
CA VAL A 23 -1.03 4.82 8.82
C VAL A 23 -1.00 5.77 7.63
N SER A 24 -1.14 7.07 7.89
CA SER A 24 -0.67 8.09 6.95
C SER A 24 0.85 8.19 7.06
N GLY A 25 1.57 8.24 5.95
CA GLY A 25 3.02 8.41 5.92
C GLY A 25 3.48 9.86 5.97
N LYS A 26 2.55 10.81 6.15
CA LYS A 26 2.85 12.22 6.32
C LYS A 26 2.23 12.75 7.60
N VAL A 27 3.07 13.44 8.36
CA VAL A 27 2.67 14.41 9.37
C VAL A 27 2.18 15.67 8.64
N ALA A 28 1.01 15.59 7.99
CA ALA A 28 0.41 16.74 7.36
C ALA A 28 -0.46 17.48 8.39
N THR A 29 -0.05 18.68 8.75
CA THR A 29 -1.00 19.69 9.23
C THR A 29 -1.91 20.06 8.05
N GLN A 30 -3.17 19.65 8.10
CA GLN A 30 -4.33 20.12 7.30
C GLN A 30 -4.26 20.25 5.74
N ASP A 31 -3.15 19.93 5.07
CA ASP A 31 -2.97 20.31 3.66
C ASP A 31 -3.06 19.16 2.63
N TYR A 32 -3.20 17.90 3.06
CA TYR A 32 -3.34 16.76 2.13
C TYR A 32 -4.57 15.91 2.46
N ASN A 33 -5.71 16.29 1.88
CA ASN A 33 -6.96 15.55 2.02
C ASN A 33 -6.90 14.11 1.46
N GLU A 34 -6.00 13.83 0.52
CA GLU A 34 -5.85 12.49 -0.09
C GLU A 34 -5.54 11.41 0.95
N PHE A 35 -4.52 11.60 1.81
CA PHE A 35 -4.16 10.63 2.85
C PHE A 35 -5.24 10.44 3.90
N TRP A 36 -5.94 11.52 4.26
CA TRP A 36 -7.08 11.41 5.18
C TRP A 36 -8.19 10.56 4.58
N ASN A 37 -8.58 10.84 3.34
CA ASN A 37 -9.66 10.13 2.69
C ASN A 37 -9.33 8.63 2.57
N ASP A 38 -8.08 8.28 2.26
CA ASP A 38 -7.64 6.90 2.18
C ASP A 38 -7.63 6.19 3.55
N CYS A 39 -7.10 6.86 4.59
CA CYS A 39 -7.16 6.35 5.97
C CYS A 39 -8.62 6.14 6.40
N PHE A 40 -9.49 7.11 6.15
CA PHE A 40 -10.91 7.04 6.49
C PHE A 40 -11.61 5.91 5.74
N LEU A 41 -11.35 5.73 4.45
CA LEU A 41 -11.95 4.66 3.65
C LEU A 41 -11.51 3.28 4.13
N MET A 42 -10.23 3.12 4.48
CA MET A 42 -9.72 1.87 5.04
C MET A 42 -10.31 1.59 6.41
N TRP A 43 -10.35 2.58 7.29
CA TRP A 43 -11.03 2.46 8.58
C TRP A 43 -12.50 2.07 8.41
N GLU A 44 -13.21 2.78 7.53
CA GLU A 44 -14.63 2.54 7.25
C GLU A 44 -14.87 1.14 6.69
N LEU A 45 -13.96 0.63 5.86
CA LEU A 45 -14.02 -0.73 5.34
C LEU A 45 -14.01 -1.75 6.49
N PHE A 46 -13.08 -1.64 7.44
CA PHE A 46 -13.03 -2.53 8.61
C PHE A 46 -14.26 -2.39 9.49
N TYR A 47 -14.63 -1.15 9.81
CA TYR A 47 -15.78 -0.83 10.66
C TYR A 47 -17.08 -1.41 10.09
N ARG A 48 -17.33 -1.22 8.79
CA ARG A 48 -18.51 -1.77 8.10
C ARG A 48 -18.50 -3.29 7.97
N ASN A 49 -17.33 -3.93 8.08
CA ASN A 49 -17.19 -5.38 8.14
C ASN A 49 -17.23 -5.93 9.58
N GLY A 50 -17.66 -5.12 10.55
CA GLY A 50 -17.96 -5.55 11.91
C GLY A 50 -16.77 -5.48 12.87
N TRP A 51 -15.68 -4.84 12.49
CA TRP A 51 -14.57 -4.56 13.41
C TRP A 51 -14.97 -3.36 14.29
N SER A 52 -14.67 -3.41 15.58
CA SER A 52 -14.88 -2.27 16.47
C SER A 52 -13.89 -1.16 16.16
N ASN A 53 -14.26 0.10 16.43
CA ASN A 53 -13.36 1.24 16.29
C ASN A 53 -12.06 1.03 17.09
N ASP A 54 -12.17 0.49 18.30
CA ASP A 54 -11.05 0.22 19.21
C ASP A 54 -10.03 -0.82 18.67
N HIS A 55 -10.37 -1.50 17.59
CA HIS A 55 -9.51 -2.51 16.93
C HIS A 55 -8.97 -2.03 15.58
N VAL A 56 -9.23 -0.77 15.20
CA VAL A 56 -8.77 -0.17 13.95
C VAL A 56 -8.05 1.12 14.28
N HIS A 57 -6.74 1.00 14.49
CA HIS A 57 -5.91 2.11 14.93
C HIS A 57 -5.51 3.00 13.75
N VAL A 58 -5.97 4.25 13.74
CA VAL A 58 -5.64 5.23 12.70
C VAL A 58 -4.55 6.16 13.20
N ILE A 59 -3.39 6.07 12.55
CA ILE A 59 -2.25 6.95 12.81
C ILE A 59 -2.26 8.06 11.76
N TYR A 60 -2.60 9.29 12.16
CA TYR A 60 -2.81 10.39 11.22
C TYR A 60 -2.36 11.74 11.77
N GLY A 61 -1.81 12.59 10.88
CA GLY A 61 -1.52 13.99 11.18
C GLY A 61 -0.61 14.17 12.39
N ASP A 62 -0.93 15.14 13.24
CA ASP A 62 -0.27 15.39 14.52
C ASP A 62 -1.00 14.74 15.72
N GLY A 63 -2.01 13.92 15.47
CA GLY A 63 -2.80 13.26 16.50
C GLY A 63 -3.78 14.17 17.25
N THR A 64 -3.97 15.43 16.81
CA THR A 64 -4.89 16.37 17.49
C THR A 64 -6.37 16.19 17.12
N GLY A 65 -6.70 15.11 16.42
CA GLY A 65 -8.03 14.75 15.96
C GLY A 65 -8.10 14.54 14.45
N ASP A 66 -9.30 14.26 13.97
CA ASP A 66 -9.59 14.02 12.57
C ASP A 66 -9.37 15.27 11.69
N TYR A 67 -9.00 15.03 10.44
CA TYR A 67 -8.94 16.10 9.45
C TYR A 67 -10.34 16.61 9.10
N GLU A 68 -10.54 17.93 9.19
CA GLU A 68 -11.78 18.58 8.76
C GLU A 68 -11.87 18.63 7.23
N SER A 69 -12.20 17.49 6.62
CA SER A 69 -12.46 17.40 5.19
C SER A 69 -13.63 18.29 4.78
N GLY A 70 -13.46 19.08 3.72
CA GLY A 70 -14.55 19.83 3.08
C GLY A 70 -15.64 18.92 2.48
N TYR A 71 -15.42 17.61 2.45
CA TYR A 71 -16.41 16.60 2.07
C TYR A 71 -16.96 15.92 3.32
N TRP A 72 -18.26 16.09 3.57
CA TRP A 72 -18.96 15.51 4.71
C TRP A 72 -18.82 13.97 4.84
N ARG A 73 -18.46 13.29 3.74
CA ARG A 73 -18.32 11.83 3.64
C ARG A 73 -17.19 11.27 4.51
N TYR A 74 -16.11 12.03 4.68
CA TYR A 74 -14.87 11.60 5.37
C TYR A 74 -14.80 12.21 6.76
N GLN A 75 -15.85 11.99 7.55
CA GLN A 75 -16.03 12.59 8.87
C GLN A 75 -16.51 11.51 9.85
N ALA A 76 -15.82 11.33 10.98
CA ALA A 76 -16.18 10.35 12.00
C ALA A 76 -17.59 10.56 12.57
N GLY A 77 -18.04 11.81 12.62
CA GLY A 77 -19.40 12.15 13.05
C GLY A 77 -20.52 11.51 12.20
N GLN A 78 -20.23 11.02 10.99
CA GLN A 78 -21.17 10.20 10.21
C GLN A 78 -21.50 8.85 10.88
N TYR A 79 -20.64 8.42 11.79
CA TYR A 79 -20.71 7.17 12.54
C TYR A 79 -20.96 7.39 14.04
N GLU A 80 -21.36 8.60 14.44
CA GLU A 80 -21.56 8.98 15.84
C GLU A 80 -20.28 8.85 16.68
N LEU A 81 -19.12 9.03 16.04
CA LEU A 81 -17.80 9.06 16.67
C LEU A 81 -17.26 10.48 16.70
N ASP A 82 -16.56 10.83 17.79
CA ASP A 82 -15.91 12.14 17.93
C ASP A 82 -14.65 12.25 17.06
N SER A 83 -13.90 11.16 16.93
CA SER A 83 -12.66 11.04 16.15
C SER A 83 -12.41 9.57 15.82
N ILE A 84 -11.71 9.31 14.72
CA ILE A 84 -11.11 7.99 14.44
C ILE A 84 -9.59 8.01 14.54
N THR A 85 -8.96 9.19 14.55
CA THR A 85 -7.52 9.33 14.74
C THR A 85 -7.13 8.99 16.18
N ASP A 86 -6.25 8.00 16.34
CA ASP A 86 -5.78 7.54 17.64
C ASP A 86 -4.43 8.16 18.01
N ARG A 87 -3.51 8.26 17.04
CA ARG A 87 -2.11 8.65 17.29
C ARG A 87 -1.54 9.57 16.21
N PRO A 88 -0.52 10.38 16.55
CA PRO A 88 0.21 11.17 15.57
C PRO A 88 0.96 10.29 14.58
N SER A 89 1.09 10.75 13.34
CA SER A 89 1.86 10.11 12.25
C SER A 89 3.38 10.20 12.42
N PHE A 90 3.90 9.98 13.64
CA PHE A 90 5.33 9.89 13.91
C PHE A 90 5.79 8.43 13.92
N ARG A 91 7.07 8.23 13.59
CA ARG A 91 7.66 6.88 13.54
C ARG A 91 7.63 6.23 14.91
N GLU A 92 7.95 7.01 15.94
CA GLU A 92 7.99 6.59 17.34
C GLU A 92 6.62 6.10 17.80
N GLU A 93 5.57 6.87 17.53
CA GLU A 93 4.17 6.52 17.88
C GLU A 93 3.68 5.23 17.22
N LEU A 94 4.11 4.99 15.97
CA LEU A 94 3.84 3.71 15.29
C LEU A 94 4.54 2.55 16.01
N TRP A 95 5.81 2.69 16.39
CA TRP A 95 6.51 1.62 17.10
C TRP A 95 5.92 1.38 18.48
N ASP A 96 5.57 2.44 19.20
CA ASP A 96 4.92 2.34 20.50
C ASP A 96 3.57 1.60 20.38
N LEU A 97 2.76 1.89 19.36
CA LEU A 97 1.50 1.17 19.11
C LEU A 97 1.73 -0.32 18.80
N LEU A 98 2.75 -0.63 18.00
CA LEU A 98 3.08 -2.02 17.68
C LEU A 98 3.56 -2.78 18.92
N ASP A 99 4.31 -2.12 19.80
CA ASP A 99 4.70 -2.67 21.11
C ASP A 99 3.47 -2.87 22.00
N ASP A 100 2.56 -1.90 22.08
CA ASP A 100 1.30 -1.99 22.83
C ASP A 100 0.41 -3.13 22.32
N LEU A 101 0.34 -3.35 21.01
CA LEU A 101 -0.37 -4.48 20.43
C LEU A 101 0.32 -5.81 20.75
N ALA A 102 1.64 -5.85 20.86
CA ALA A 102 2.39 -7.07 21.16
C ALA A 102 2.28 -7.49 22.63
N VAL A 103 2.31 -6.54 23.57
CA VAL A 103 2.34 -6.83 25.02
C VAL A 103 1.07 -6.42 25.79
N GLY A 104 0.20 -5.63 25.16
CA GLY A 104 -0.99 -5.03 25.75
C GLY A 104 -0.69 -3.73 26.49
N ASP A 105 -1.59 -2.74 26.34
CA ASP A 105 -1.60 -1.52 27.16
C ASP A 105 -3.01 -1.25 27.74
N PRO A 106 -3.26 -1.63 29.00
CA PRO A 106 -4.53 -1.37 29.66
C PRO A 106 -4.85 0.12 29.87
N ALA A 107 -3.85 1.02 29.85
CA ALA A 107 -4.09 2.46 30.00
C ALA A 107 -4.77 3.03 28.75
N GLU A 108 -4.39 2.51 27.58
CA GLU A 108 -4.95 2.86 26.27
C GLU A 108 -6.07 1.90 25.82
N GLY A 109 -6.43 0.91 26.66
CA GLY A 109 -7.47 -0.07 26.34
C GLY A 109 -7.05 -1.15 25.33
N ILE A 110 -5.76 -1.27 25.02
CA ILE A 110 -5.21 -2.20 24.04
C ILE A 110 -4.97 -3.55 24.70
N SER A 111 -5.62 -4.59 24.16
CA SER A 111 -5.37 -5.98 24.58
C SER A 111 -4.21 -6.58 23.78
N PRO A 112 -3.35 -7.41 24.40
CA PRO A 112 -2.25 -8.04 23.69
C PRO A 112 -2.78 -8.98 22.59
N MET A 113 -2.17 -8.91 21.42
CA MET A 113 -2.46 -9.80 20.30
C MET A 113 -1.95 -11.22 20.59
N GLY A 114 -2.79 -12.20 20.31
CA GLY A 114 -2.47 -13.62 20.38
C GLY A 114 -2.00 -14.22 19.04
N PRO A 115 -1.41 -15.43 19.06
CA PRO A 115 -0.93 -16.11 17.84
C PRO A 115 -2.05 -16.56 16.89
N GLN A 116 -3.32 -16.39 17.26
CA GLN A 116 -4.47 -16.67 16.40
C GLN A 116 -5.12 -15.39 15.87
N ASP A 117 -4.65 -14.22 16.28
CA ASP A 117 -5.26 -12.95 15.90
C ASP A 117 -4.81 -12.55 14.50
N ASN A 118 -5.67 -11.84 13.78
CA ASN A 118 -5.30 -11.26 12.50
C ASN A 118 -4.73 -9.86 12.71
N PHE A 119 -3.62 -9.60 12.04
CA PHE A 119 -3.03 -8.27 11.97
C PHE A 119 -3.09 -7.75 10.54
N PHE A 120 -3.71 -6.60 10.36
CA PHE A 120 -3.69 -5.86 9.11
C PHE A 120 -2.87 -4.59 9.28
N PHE A 121 -1.88 -4.38 8.42
CA PHE A 121 -1.03 -3.20 8.46
C PHE A 121 -1.06 -2.50 7.11
N TRP A 122 -1.41 -1.21 7.11
CA TRP A 122 -1.56 -0.42 5.91
C TRP A 122 -0.92 0.94 6.06
N VAL A 123 -0.08 1.31 5.09
CA VAL A 123 0.63 2.60 5.07
C VAL A 123 0.31 3.31 3.76
N LEU A 124 -0.13 4.57 3.88
CA LEU A 124 -0.43 5.48 2.78
C LEU A 124 0.60 6.60 2.79
N ALA A 125 1.65 6.48 2.00
CA ALA A 125 2.77 7.41 2.03
C ALA A 125 3.27 7.78 0.64
N HIS A 126 4.02 8.89 0.59
CA HIS A 126 4.98 9.04 -0.48
C HIS A 126 6.29 8.32 -0.12
N GLY A 127 6.66 7.31 -0.89
CA GLY A 127 7.95 6.63 -0.80
C GLY A 127 9.13 7.47 -1.31
N ARG A 128 10.34 7.06 -0.94
CA ARG A 128 11.60 7.56 -1.52
C ARG A 128 12.23 6.48 -2.41
N LYS A 129 13.32 6.82 -3.11
CA LYS A 129 14.08 5.97 -4.06
C LYS A 129 14.80 4.77 -3.41
N GLU A 130 14.15 4.03 -2.52
CA GLU A 130 14.78 2.91 -1.83
C GLU A 130 13.82 1.72 -1.76
N ASN A 131 14.18 0.68 -2.53
CA ASN A 131 13.74 -0.71 -2.46
C ASN A 131 12.25 -0.95 -2.70
N ALA A 132 11.96 -1.43 -3.91
CA ALA A 132 10.66 -1.75 -4.47
C ALA A 132 9.84 -2.79 -3.70
N VAL A 133 10.48 -3.85 -3.21
CA VAL A 133 9.81 -5.01 -2.61
C VAL A 133 10.69 -5.59 -1.51
N ARG A 134 10.11 -5.81 -0.32
CA ARG A 134 10.73 -6.55 0.78
C ARG A 134 9.87 -7.77 1.09
N VAL A 135 10.51 -8.92 1.26
CA VAL A 135 9.85 -10.10 1.82
C VAL A 135 10.18 -10.13 3.30
N VAL A 136 9.15 -10.25 4.13
CA VAL A 136 9.29 -10.38 5.58
C VAL A 136 8.74 -11.74 5.97
N ASP A 137 9.58 -12.56 6.60
CA ASP A 137 9.12 -13.78 7.27
C ASP A 137 8.46 -13.37 8.58
N ALA A 138 7.13 -13.50 8.62
CA ALA A 138 6.30 -13.23 9.79
C ALA A 138 5.76 -14.51 10.42
N SER A 139 6.41 -15.67 10.20
CA SER A 139 6.01 -16.94 10.82
C SER A 139 6.19 -16.95 12.33
N ASP A 140 7.09 -16.12 12.86
CA ASP A 140 7.15 -15.69 14.25
C ASP A 140 6.73 -14.21 14.34
N PRO A 141 5.48 -13.91 14.73
CA PRO A 141 5.00 -12.53 14.84
C PRO A 141 5.78 -11.69 15.86
N SER A 142 6.44 -12.32 16.84
CA SER A 142 7.24 -11.61 17.84
C SER A 142 8.65 -11.26 17.35
N ASN A 143 9.06 -11.81 16.22
CA ASN A 143 10.37 -11.60 15.62
C ASN A 143 10.28 -11.67 14.08
N PRO A 144 9.60 -10.70 13.43
CA PRO A 144 9.53 -10.65 11.98
C PRO A 144 10.93 -10.45 11.40
N VAL A 145 11.34 -11.34 10.49
CA VAL A 145 12.66 -11.30 9.88
C VAL A 145 12.54 -10.79 8.45
N ALA A 146 13.06 -9.59 8.19
CA ALA A 146 13.22 -9.11 6.82
C ALA A 146 14.20 -10.04 6.07
N LEU A 147 13.69 -10.76 5.08
CA LEU A 147 14.50 -11.65 4.27
C LEU A 147 15.36 -10.81 3.30
N GLN A 148 16.65 -11.12 3.26
CA GLN A 148 17.57 -10.57 2.27
C GLN A 148 17.74 -11.56 1.12
N PRO A 149 17.84 -11.08 -0.14
CA PRO A 149 17.84 -9.66 -0.54
C PRO A 149 16.44 -9.08 -0.74
N ALA A 150 16.21 -7.85 -0.27
CA ALA A 150 15.14 -7.00 -0.81
C ALA A 150 15.42 -6.81 -2.31
N TYR A 151 14.47 -7.13 -3.19
CA TYR A 151 14.75 -7.05 -4.63
C TYR A 151 14.85 -5.58 -5.05
N PHE A 152 16.07 -5.16 -5.37
CA PHE A 152 16.33 -3.83 -5.91
C PHE A 152 15.98 -3.84 -7.40
N LEU A 153 14.79 -3.36 -7.77
CA LEU A 153 14.71 -2.66 -9.05
C LEU A 153 15.77 -1.56 -8.97
N THR A 154 16.71 -1.53 -9.92
CA THR A 154 17.92 -0.70 -9.88
C THR A 154 17.63 0.69 -9.31
N SER A 155 18.57 1.27 -8.55
CA SER A 155 18.47 2.48 -7.69
C SER A 155 17.86 3.77 -8.28
N ASN A 156 17.29 3.75 -9.48
CA ASN A 156 16.53 4.82 -10.12
C ASN A 156 15.13 4.40 -10.61
N ASN A 157 14.65 3.20 -10.26
CA ASN A 157 13.31 2.74 -10.62
C ASN A 157 12.33 3.01 -9.48
N ALA A 158 11.21 3.67 -9.79
CA ALA A 158 10.04 3.76 -8.93
C ALA A 158 9.15 2.54 -9.17
N VAL A 159 8.60 1.97 -8.10
CA VAL A 159 7.41 1.11 -8.16
C VAL A 159 6.20 2.01 -8.10
N PHE A 160 5.23 1.74 -8.97
CA PHE A 160 3.96 2.45 -9.02
C PHE A 160 2.82 1.59 -8.45
N CYS A 161 2.88 0.28 -8.69
CA CYS A 161 1.89 -0.68 -8.23
C CYS A 161 2.48 -2.07 -8.13
N ALA A 162 1.82 -2.91 -7.34
CA ALA A 162 2.10 -4.33 -7.27
C ALA A 162 0.82 -5.11 -7.00
N GLU A 163 0.75 -6.34 -7.52
CA GLU A 163 -0.38 -7.25 -7.33
C GLU A 163 0.15 -8.67 -7.11
N VAL A 164 -0.43 -9.38 -6.13
CA VAL A 164 -0.05 -10.77 -5.82
C VAL A 164 -1.14 -11.71 -6.32
N SER A 165 -0.78 -12.57 -7.27
CA SER A 165 -1.57 -13.74 -7.65
C SER A 165 -0.69 -14.96 -7.47
N TYR A 166 -0.68 -15.49 -6.25
CA TYR A 166 0.21 -16.57 -5.82
C TYR A 166 0.23 -17.73 -6.85
N PRO A 167 1.43 -18.21 -7.26
CA PRO A 167 2.75 -17.93 -6.69
C PRO A 167 3.50 -16.76 -7.34
N TYR A 168 2.81 -15.80 -7.98
CA TYR A 168 3.47 -14.71 -8.70
C TYR A 168 3.19 -13.33 -8.09
N LEU A 169 4.22 -12.49 -8.11
CA LEU A 169 4.16 -11.06 -7.81
C LEU A 169 4.34 -10.28 -9.11
N PHE A 170 3.38 -9.42 -9.41
CA PHE A 170 3.37 -8.52 -10.55
C PHE A 170 3.74 -7.13 -10.06
N VAL A 171 4.71 -6.46 -10.69
CA VAL A 171 5.20 -5.15 -10.26
C VAL A 171 5.25 -4.20 -11.43
N GLY A 172 4.48 -3.11 -11.35
CA GLY A 172 4.54 -2.00 -12.29
C GLY A 172 5.62 -1.03 -11.83
N ALA A 173 6.67 -0.87 -12.63
CA ALA A 173 7.79 -0.01 -12.26
C ALA A 173 8.52 0.60 -13.45
N GLY A 174 9.19 1.73 -13.24
CA GLY A 174 9.89 2.45 -14.30
C GLY A 174 10.92 3.44 -13.78
N LYS A 175 11.85 3.86 -14.65
CA LYS A 175 12.89 4.81 -14.27
C LYS A 175 12.30 6.22 -14.23
N GLU A 176 12.32 6.86 -13.07
CA GLU A 176 11.97 8.28 -12.98
C GLU A 176 13.09 9.16 -13.54
N VAL A 177 12.74 10.11 -14.41
CA VAL A 177 13.65 11.11 -14.97
C VAL A 177 13.21 12.51 -14.55
N GLY A 178 13.33 12.81 -13.26
CA GLY A 178 13.26 14.16 -12.68
C GLY A 178 11.97 14.97 -12.96
N PRO A 179 11.82 16.14 -12.33
CA PRO A 179 10.68 17.02 -12.61
C PRO A 179 10.87 17.74 -13.96
N VAL A 180 9.87 17.69 -14.84
CA VAL A 180 9.75 18.69 -15.91
C VAL A 180 9.21 19.97 -15.28
N LYS A 181 10.01 21.05 -15.33
CA LYS A 181 9.72 22.30 -14.64
C LYS A 181 8.73 23.15 -15.45
N GLU A 182 7.43 22.96 -15.27
CA GLU A 182 6.42 23.89 -15.79
C GLU A 182 5.42 24.33 -14.69
N SER A 183 5.59 25.57 -14.22
CA SER A 183 4.66 26.37 -13.41
C SER A 183 4.44 25.97 -11.93
N PRO A 184 4.40 26.94 -10.98
CA PRO A 184 4.14 26.69 -9.55
C PRO A 184 2.71 26.24 -9.20
N LEU A 185 1.85 25.99 -10.21
CA LEU A 185 0.47 25.54 -10.03
C LEU A 185 0.21 24.13 -10.59
N VAL A 186 1.24 23.43 -11.06
CA VAL A 186 1.14 22.05 -11.55
C VAL A 186 2.18 21.22 -10.82
N TYR A 187 1.74 20.30 -9.96
CA TYR A 187 2.64 19.32 -9.34
C TYR A 187 3.13 18.35 -10.42
N ALA A 188 4.28 18.71 -10.99
CA ALA A 188 5.24 17.96 -11.82
C ALA A 188 4.80 16.60 -12.41
N LEU A 189 4.58 16.60 -13.73
CA LEU A 189 4.73 15.41 -14.58
C LEU A 189 6.19 14.92 -14.49
N THR A 190 6.42 13.75 -13.90
CA THR A 190 7.72 13.05 -13.99
C THR A 190 7.74 12.25 -15.28
N SER A 191 8.73 12.49 -16.14
CA SER A 191 8.95 11.64 -17.32
C SER A 191 9.46 10.28 -16.85
N VAL A 192 8.71 9.21 -17.13
CA VAL A 192 9.12 7.84 -16.84
C VAL A 192 9.74 7.26 -18.12
N VAL A 193 11.00 6.86 -18.06
CA VAL A 193 11.67 6.19 -19.18
C VAL A 193 11.71 4.70 -18.89
N ALA A 194 11.22 3.90 -19.84
CA ALA A 194 11.08 2.44 -19.72
C ALA A 194 10.22 1.96 -18.51
N PRO A 195 8.94 2.36 -18.43
CA PRO A 195 7.98 1.64 -17.61
C PRO A 195 7.83 0.19 -18.09
N ASN A 196 7.74 -0.74 -17.14
CA ASN A 196 7.64 -2.16 -17.40
C ASN A 196 6.72 -2.81 -16.35
N LEU A 197 5.98 -3.82 -16.78
CA LEU A 197 5.47 -4.86 -15.91
C LEU A 197 6.61 -5.86 -15.68
N PHE A 198 6.93 -6.15 -14.42
CA PHE A 198 7.83 -7.23 -14.02
C PHE A 198 7.01 -8.34 -13.35
N ILE A 199 7.37 -9.60 -13.63
CA ILE A 199 6.72 -10.76 -13.03
C ILE A 199 7.77 -11.57 -12.29
N PHE A 200 7.50 -11.85 -11.02
CA PHE A 200 8.37 -12.62 -10.14
C PHE A 200 7.64 -13.87 -9.66
N ASP A 201 8.31 -15.02 -9.71
CA ASP A 201 7.93 -16.22 -8.97
C ASP A 201 8.35 -16.03 -7.51
N ILE A 202 7.37 -16.12 -6.61
CA ILE A 202 7.50 -15.99 -5.16
C ILE A 202 7.14 -17.30 -4.44
N SER A 203 7.17 -18.44 -5.13
CA SER A 203 6.92 -19.76 -4.54
C SER A 203 7.94 -20.12 -3.46
N ASP A 204 9.20 -19.72 -3.64
CA ASP A 204 10.20 -19.66 -2.58
C ASP A 204 10.33 -18.21 -2.07
N PRO A 205 9.79 -17.89 -0.87
CA PRO A 205 9.84 -16.54 -0.32
C PRO A 205 11.27 -16.10 0.03
N PHE A 206 12.20 -17.03 0.21
CA PHE A 206 13.62 -16.72 0.45
C PHE A 206 14.37 -16.39 -0.84
N THR A 207 13.85 -16.84 -1.98
CA THR A 207 14.48 -16.67 -3.28
C THR A 207 13.47 -16.28 -4.37
N PRO A 208 12.84 -15.09 -4.30
CA PRO A 208 12.02 -14.60 -5.40
C PRO A 208 12.81 -14.55 -6.71
N LEU A 209 12.21 -14.97 -7.82
CA LEU A 209 12.88 -15.04 -9.13
C LEU A 209 12.11 -14.22 -10.15
N LYS A 210 12.77 -13.26 -10.80
CA LYS A 210 12.16 -12.58 -11.96
C LYS A 210 12.01 -13.58 -13.11
N VAL A 211 10.78 -13.95 -13.45
CA VAL A 211 10.47 -14.90 -14.52
C VAL A 211 10.09 -14.22 -15.83
N GLY A 212 9.53 -13.01 -15.78
CA GLY A 212 9.04 -12.32 -16.97
C GLY A 212 9.09 -10.80 -16.87
N SER A 213 8.90 -10.15 -18.02
CA SER A 213 8.60 -8.73 -18.09
C SER A 213 7.93 -8.35 -19.39
N LEU A 214 7.11 -7.31 -19.35
CA LEU A 214 6.48 -6.70 -20.52
C LEU A 214 6.71 -5.19 -20.49
N ASN A 215 7.21 -4.64 -21.61
CA ASN A 215 7.35 -3.20 -21.76
C ASN A 215 5.97 -2.58 -21.90
N VAL A 216 5.63 -1.61 -21.04
CA VAL A 216 4.34 -0.90 -21.04
C VAL A 216 4.58 0.61 -20.92
N SER A 217 3.62 1.45 -21.31
CA SER A 217 3.84 2.91 -21.37
C SER A 217 3.83 3.62 -20.01
N HIS A 218 3.09 3.08 -19.05
CA HIS A 218 3.07 3.40 -17.63
C HIS A 218 2.09 2.39 -17.02
N CYS A 219 2.41 1.82 -15.87
CA CYS A 219 1.52 0.87 -15.20
C CYS A 219 1.11 1.54 -13.89
N GLU A 220 -0.08 2.12 -13.85
CA GLU A 220 -0.59 2.79 -12.64
C GLU A 220 -1.10 1.76 -11.65
N ASP A 221 -1.83 0.76 -12.12
CA ASP A 221 -2.40 -0.31 -11.30
C ASP A 221 -2.44 -1.64 -12.06
N ILE A 222 -2.51 -2.75 -11.30
CA ILE A 222 -2.53 -4.13 -11.81
C ILE A 222 -3.64 -4.90 -11.11
N ALA A 223 -4.52 -5.52 -11.89
CA ALA A 223 -5.44 -6.54 -11.39
C ALA A 223 -5.21 -7.87 -12.11
N VAL A 224 -5.12 -8.98 -11.37
CA VAL A 224 -4.95 -10.31 -11.96
C VAL A 224 -6.22 -11.14 -11.83
N ASN A 225 -6.65 -11.76 -12.92
CA ASN A 225 -7.77 -12.70 -12.94
C ASN A 225 -7.45 -13.90 -13.84
N GLY A 226 -7.16 -15.04 -13.22
CA GLY A 226 -6.79 -16.26 -13.91
C GLY A 226 -5.54 -16.07 -14.78
N ASN A 227 -5.68 -16.30 -16.09
CA ASN A 227 -4.59 -16.19 -17.05
C ASN A 227 -4.38 -14.77 -17.59
N TYR A 228 -5.00 -13.75 -16.98
CA TYR A 228 -4.94 -12.37 -17.46
C TYR A 228 -4.56 -11.39 -16.37
N ALA A 229 -3.69 -10.44 -16.73
CA ALA A 229 -3.47 -9.22 -15.98
C ALA A 229 -4.11 -8.04 -16.73
N TYR A 230 -4.69 -7.11 -15.97
CA TYR A 230 -5.29 -5.88 -16.46
C TYR A 230 -4.50 -4.72 -15.88
N LEU A 231 -3.93 -3.90 -16.76
CA LEU A 231 -3.07 -2.79 -16.38
C LEU A 231 -3.77 -1.48 -16.72
N THR A 232 -3.84 -0.56 -15.78
CA THR A 232 -4.22 0.83 -16.10
C THR A 232 -2.98 1.58 -16.57
N LEU A 233 -3.16 2.38 -17.63
CA LEU A 233 -2.09 3.12 -18.29
C LEU A 233 -2.27 4.65 -18.06
N GLY A 234 -1.27 5.31 -17.46
CA GLY A 234 -1.14 6.79 -17.39
C GLY A 234 0.02 7.32 -18.25
N PHE A 235 0.44 8.58 -18.32
CA PHE A 235 -0.18 9.90 -18.14
C PHE A 235 -0.64 10.50 -19.51
N SER A 236 -0.60 9.70 -20.59
CA SER A 236 -0.97 10.11 -21.96
C SER A 236 -1.58 9.00 -22.82
N GLY A 237 -1.69 7.79 -22.27
CA GLY A 237 -2.34 6.64 -22.89
C GLY A 237 -3.46 6.13 -22.01
N GLN A 238 -4.50 6.95 -21.80
CA GLN A 238 -5.67 6.59 -21.00
C GLN A 238 -6.26 5.28 -21.52
N GLY A 239 -6.25 4.24 -20.68
CA GLY A 239 -6.82 2.97 -21.07
C GLY A 239 -6.45 1.81 -20.17
N VAL A 240 -7.10 0.68 -20.44
CA VAL A 240 -6.83 -0.60 -19.79
C VAL A 240 -6.17 -1.53 -20.80
N MET A 241 -4.96 -1.99 -20.49
CA MET A 241 -4.28 -3.02 -21.26
C MET A 241 -4.62 -4.40 -20.70
N LYS A 242 -5.05 -5.31 -21.58
CA LYS A 242 -5.17 -6.73 -21.25
C LYS A 242 -3.88 -7.45 -21.60
N VAL A 243 -3.33 -8.19 -20.66
CA VAL A 243 -2.09 -8.97 -20.82
C VAL A 243 -2.38 -10.43 -20.52
N ASN A 244 -2.06 -11.31 -21.48
CA ASN A 244 -2.04 -12.75 -21.26
C ASN A 244 -0.81 -13.13 -20.44
N ILE A 245 -1.04 -13.79 -19.33
CA ILE A 245 -0.04 -14.26 -18.37
C ILE A 245 -0.15 -15.77 -18.13
N SER A 246 -0.75 -16.52 -19.06
CA SER A 246 -0.82 -17.99 -18.99
C SER A 246 0.55 -18.66 -18.93
N ASP A 247 1.56 -18.03 -19.55
CA ASP A 247 2.98 -18.27 -19.30
C ASP A 247 3.59 -16.99 -18.69
N PRO A 248 3.82 -16.96 -17.36
CA PRO A 248 4.40 -15.81 -16.67
C PRO A 248 5.81 -15.42 -17.15
N SER A 249 6.52 -16.35 -17.82
CA SER A 249 7.84 -16.06 -18.41
C SER A 249 7.74 -15.35 -19.77
N GLN A 250 6.56 -15.38 -20.40
CA GLN A 250 6.29 -14.79 -21.71
C GLN A 250 4.96 -14.02 -21.71
N PRO A 251 4.83 -12.95 -20.90
CA PRO A 251 3.62 -12.13 -20.91
C PRO A 251 3.40 -11.47 -22.27
N GLN A 252 2.16 -11.46 -22.75
CA GLN A 252 1.80 -10.89 -24.06
C GLN A 252 0.65 -9.91 -23.96
N SER A 253 0.82 -8.71 -24.53
CA SER A 253 -0.30 -7.76 -24.67
C SER A 253 -1.33 -8.29 -25.68
N GLU A 254 -2.59 -8.41 -25.26
CA GLU A 254 -3.71 -8.80 -26.13
C GLU A 254 -4.54 -7.60 -26.61
N GLY A 255 -4.22 -6.39 -26.17
CA GLY A 255 -4.86 -5.16 -26.63
C GLY A 255 -4.99 -4.10 -25.54
N VAL A 256 -5.32 -2.88 -26.00
CA VAL A 256 -5.59 -1.73 -25.14
C VAL A 256 -6.98 -1.21 -25.45
N CYS A 257 -7.81 -1.07 -24.42
CA CYS A 257 -9.06 -0.35 -24.48
C CYS A 257 -8.81 1.09 -24.04
N TYR A 258 -8.91 2.04 -24.96
CA TYR A 258 -8.79 3.46 -24.64
C TYR A 258 -10.10 3.97 -24.03
N THR A 259 -9.99 4.78 -22.99
CA THR A 259 -11.13 5.45 -22.31
C THR A 259 -11.21 6.90 -22.68
#